data_AF-A0A0B1SZM2-F1
#
_entry.id   AF-A0A0B1SZM2-F1
#
_cell.length_a   1.000
_cell.length_b   1.000
_cell.length_c   1.000
_cell.angle_alpha   90.00
_cell.angle_beta   90.00
_cell.angle_gamma   90.00
#
_symmetry.space_group_name_H-M   'P 1'
#
loop_
_entity.id
_entity.type
_entity.pdbx_description
1 polymer ?
#
loop_
_entity_poly.entity_id
_entity_poly.type
_entity_poly.pdbx_seq_one_letter_code
_entity_poly.pdbx_strand_id
1 'polypeptide(L)'
;MELELVKQPNSIEDGYLRRSDQLLRSPFRNPNMTPRVAKCEEKYSDRGCSPGQWLGGIAPKGLIQGATGLQVRCCSYAPLLDSEDRGVAMVSNGQLVVGGEVLDGGELDGFDYIADIKIEEVKKGRNVYAVSVRRMECKDDDSENSL
;
A
#
# COMPACT_ATOMS: atom_id res chain seq x y z
N MET A 1 11.83 3.46 17.08
CA MET A 1 10.45 2.99 17.32
C MET A 1 10.34 1.68 16.57
N GLU A 2 10.55 0.59 17.29
CA GLU A 2 10.46 -0.77 16.78
C GLU A 2 8.99 -1.17 16.83
N LEU A 3 8.37 -1.35 15.66
CA LEU A 3 7.04 -1.93 15.57
C LEU A 3 7.21 -3.44 15.72
N GLU A 4 7.09 -3.93 16.94
CA GLU A 4 7.03 -5.35 17.22
C GLU A 4 5.60 -5.84 16.91
N LEU A 5 5.44 -6.52 15.76
CA LEU A 5 4.20 -7.17 15.38
C LEU A 5 4.25 -8.62 15.85
N VAL A 6 3.55 -8.91 16.94
CA VAL A 6 3.32 -10.27 17.43
C VAL A 6 2.25 -10.94 16.57
N LYS A 7 2.55 -12.07 15.92
CA LYS A 7 1.55 -12.91 15.23
C LYS A 7 1.14 -14.10 16.10
N GLN A 8 -0.18 -14.29 16.24
CA GLN A 8 -0.83 -15.46 16.83
C GLN A 8 -0.83 -16.68 15.87
N PRO A 9 -0.94 -17.91 16.40
CA PRO A 9 -0.72 -19.14 15.65
C PRO A 9 -1.98 -19.49 14.87
N ASN A 10 -2.02 -19.12 13.59
CA ASN A 10 -2.79 -19.84 12.58
C ASN A 10 -2.14 -19.58 11.22
N SER A 11 -1.81 -20.67 10.52
CA SER A 11 -1.02 -20.74 9.30
C SER A 11 -1.77 -20.26 8.05
N ILE A 12 -2.53 -19.18 8.18
CA ILE A 12 -3.12 -18.49 7.04
C ILE A 12 -2.08 -17.48 6.56
N GLU A 13 -1.73 -17.56 5.26
CA GLU A 13 -0.96 -16.51 4.60
C GLU A 13 -1.75 -15.22 4.70
N ASP A 14 -1.24 -14.29 5.50
CA ASP A 14 -1.89 -13.04 5.87
C ASP A 14 -1.39 -11.87 5.02
N GLY A 15 -0.67 -12.15 3.93
CA GLY A 15 -0.06 -11.13 3.08
C GLY A 15 1.14 -10.41 3.70
N TYR A 16 1.57 -10.76 4.91
CA TYR A 16 2.75 -10.18 5.56
C TYR A 16 3.97 -11.08 5.41
N LEU A 17 5.01 -10.60 4.73
CA LEU A 17 6.31 -11.27 4.64
C LEU A 17 7.12 -11.04 5.92
N ARG A 18 7.29 -12.09 6.72
CA ARG A 18 8.19 -12.05 7.89
C ARG A 18 9.63 -12.12 7.42
N ARG A 19 10.56 -11.74 8.31
CA ARG A 19 12.00 -11.88 8.05
C ARG A 19 12.39 -13.32 7.70
N SER A 20 11.72 -14.32 8.29
CA SER A 20 11.89 -15.74 7.93
C SER A 20 11.44 -16.04 6.49
N ASP A 21 10.35 -15.40 6.05
CA ASP A 21 9.70 -15.65 4.77
C ASP A 21 10.47 -14.95 3.63
N GLN A 22 11.15 -13.83 3.94
CA GLN A 22 12.04 -13.13 3.01
C GLN A 22 13.20 -13.99 2.52
N LEU A 23 13.73 -14.90 3.35
CA LEU A 23 14.83 -15.79 2.92
C LEU A 23 14.36 -16.88 1.95
N LEU A 24 13.09 -17.30 2.06
CA LEU A 24 12.48 -18.35 1.25
C LEU A 24 11.85 -17.82 -0.04
N ARG A 25 11.23 -16.64 0.03
CA ARG A 25 10.49 -15.98 -1.07
C ARG A 25 11.25 -14.77 -1.64
N SER A 26 12.57 -14.72 -1.42
CA SER A 26 13.40 -13.63 -1.89
C SER A 26 13.27 -13.47 -3.41
N PRO A 27 12.95 -12.25 -3.90
CA PRO A 27 13.03 -11.90 -5.32
C PRO A 27 14.35 -12.32 -5.98
N PHE A 28 15.42 -12.33 -5.19
CA PHE A 28 16.78 -12.61 -5.63
C PHE A 28 17.10 -14.10 -5.80
N ARG A 29 16.13 -15.01 -5.59
CA ARG A 29 16.31 -16.46 -5.85
C ARG A 29 16.16 -16.82 -7.32
N ASN A 30 15.38 -16.06 -8.08
CA ASN A 30 15.31 -16.22 -9.53
C ASN A 30 16.32 -15.24 -10.17
N PRO A 31 17.44 -15.72 -10.74
CA PRO A 31 18.43 -14.84 -11.36
C PRO A 31 17.91 -14.08 -12.58
N ASN A 32 16.79 -14.52 -13.16
CA ASN A 32 16.14 -13.88 -14.30
C ASN A 32 15.09 -12.84 -13.86
N MET A 33 14.77 -12.75 -12.57
CA MET A 33 13.76 -11.82 -12.09
C MET A 33 14.38 -10.45 -11.83
N THR A 34 13.92 -9.43 -12.57
CA THR A 34 14.34 -8.05 -12.33
C THR A 34 13.65 -7.53 -11.07
N PRO A 35 14.39 -7.16 -10.00
CA PRO A 35 13.79 -6.65 -8.77
C PRO A 35 12.98 -5.40 -9.06
N ARG A 36 11.68 -5.48 -8.80
CA ARG A 36 10.76 -4.35 -8.87
C ARG A 36 10.92 -3.52 -7.59
N VAL A 37 11.83 -2.54 -7.61
CA VAL A 37 12.18 -1.74 -6.43
C VAL A 37 11.29 -0.49 -6.34
N ALA A 38 10.63 -0.32 -5.20
CA ALA A 38 9.90 0.89 -4.88
C ALA A 38 10.83 1.97 -4.31
N LYS A 39 10.53 3.24 -4.59
CA LYS A 39 11.27 4.39 -4.04
C LYS A 39 10.35 5.20 -3.14
N CYS A 40 10.67 5.25 -1.86
CA CYS A 40 9.91 6.02 -0.89
C CYS A 40 10.53 7.38 -0.63
N GLU A 41 9.68 8.38 -0.39
CA GLU A 41 10.11 9.68 0.09
C GLU A 41 10.83 9.55 1.43
N GLU A 42 11.87 10.36 1.65
CA GLU A 42 12.64 10.30 2.89
C GLU A 42 11.87 10.87 4.09
N LYS A 43 11.00 11.86 3.83
CA LYS A 43 10.28 12.62 4.85
C LYS A 43 8.78 12.48 4.63
N TYR A 44 8.02 12.65 5.71
CA TYR A 44 6.59 12.86 5.58
C TYR A 44 6.31 14.29 5.15
N SER A 45 5.18 14.49 4.46
CA SER A 45 4.68 15.80 4.08
C SER A 45 3.17 15.88 4.25
N ASP A 46 2.63 17.10 4.17
CA ASP A 46 1.18 17.36 4.11
C ASP A 46 0.57 17.08 2.73
N ARG A 47 1.41 16.75 1.73
CA ARG A 47 0.96 16.46 0.37
C ARG A 47 0.55 15.01 0.28
N GLY A 48 -0.65 14.78 -0.25
CA GLY A 48 -1.12 13.46 -0.64
C GLY A 48 -0.27 12.87 -1.78
N CYS A 49 -0.42 11.58 -2.00
CA CYS A 49 0.35 10.87 -3.00
C CYS A 49 -0.13 11.16 -4.43
N SER A 50 0.83 11.22 -5.36
CA SER A 50 0.59 11.47 -6.78
C SER A 50 0.29 10.16 -7.54
N PRO A 51 -0.24 10.23 -8.77
CA PRO A 51 -0.36 9.05 -9.64
C PRO A 51 0.97 8.29 -9.75
N GLY A 52 0.92 6.95 -9.74
CA GLY A 52 2.12 6.11 -9.69
C GLY A 52 2.75 5.96 -8.30
N GLN A 53 2.15 6.56 -7.27
CA GLN A 53 2.54 6.39 -5.88
C GLN A 53 1.44 5.69 -5.05
N TRP A 54 1.83 5.19 -3.88
CA TRP A 54 0.93 4.72 -2.83
C TRP A 54 1.30 5.30 -1.47
N LEU A 55 0.37 5.18 -0.52
CA LEU A 55 0.56 5.57 0.86
C LEU A 55 1.52 4.61 1.59
N GLY A 56 2.80 4.99 1.69
CA GLY A 56 3.86 4.21 2.34
C GLY A 56 4.01 4.46 3.85
N GLY A 57 3.20 5.36 4.42
CA GLY A 57 3.15 5.59 5.85
C GLY A 57 2.38 6.84 6.24
N ILE A 58 1.90 6.86 7.49
CA ILE A 58 1.26 8.01 8.13
C ILE A 58 2.07 8.35 9.39
N ALA A 59 2.48 9.60 9.55
CA ALA A 59 3.22 10.02 10.73
C ALA A 59 2.31 10.06 11.96
N PRO A 60 2.79 9.62 13.14
CA PRO A 60 2.11 9.86 14.40
C PRO A 60 1.86 11.35 14.63
N LYS A 61 0.71 11.68 15.21
CA LYS A 61 0.37 13.06 15.57
C LYS A 61 1.43 13.64 16.52
N GLY A 62 1.94 14.82 16.20
CA GLY A 62 2.94 15.52 17.01
C GLY A 62 4.39 15.08 16.79
N LEU A 63 4.66 14.09 15.91
CA LEU A 63 6.03 13.71 15.56
C LEU A 63 6.75 14.86 14.82
N ILE A 64 6.03 15.56 13.94
CA ILE A 64 6.56 16.65 13.13
C ILE A 64 6.15 17.97 13.78
N GLN A 65 7.14 18.70 14.30
CA GLN A 65 6.90 19.97 14.98
C GLN A 65 6.27 20.98 14.03
N GLY A 66 5.18 21.62 14.47
CA GLY A 66 4.44 22.60 13.67
C GLY A 66 3.50 22.01 12.62
N ALA A 67 3.46 20.69 12.43
CA ALA A 67 2.47 20.07 11.54
C ALA A 67 1.07 20.12 12.19
N THR A 68 0.12 20.72 11.48
CA THR A 68 -1.28 20.87 11.92
C THR A 68 -2.22 19.82 11.31
N GLY A 69 -1.81 19.17 10.22
CA GLY A 69 -2.61 18.20 9.47
C GLY A 69 -2.04 16.79 9.47
N LEU A 70 -2.67 15.92 8.67
CA LEU A 70 -2.16 14.58 8.39
C LEU A 70 -0.81 14.72 7.68
N GLN A 71 0.14 13.87 8.06
CA GLN A 71 1.45 13.82 7.43
C GLN A 71 1.64 12.41 6.87
N VAL A 72 1.88 12.33 5.57
CA VAL A 72 1.98 11.07 4.84
C VAL A 72 3.33 10.96 4.15
N ARG A 73 3.76 9.72 3.91
CA ARG A 73 4.97 9.41 3.15
C ARG A 73 4.57 8.55 1.97
N CYS A 74 4.89 8.98 0.77
CA CYS A 74 4.52 8.27 -0.44
C CYS A 74 5.67 7.40 -0.95
N CYS A 75 5.33 6.28 -1.57
CA CYS A 75 6.27 5.42 -2.28
C CYS A 75 5.86 5.32 -3.74
N SER A 76 6.81 5.44 -4.65
CA SER A 76 6.58 5.32 -6.08
C SER A 76 6.99 3.95 -6.60
N TYR A 77 6.21 3.48 -7.57
CA TYR A 77 6.50 2.28 -8.34
C TYR A 77 5.89 2.44 -9.72
N ALA A 78 6.74 2.41 -10.75
CA ALA A 78 6.36 2.82 -12.10
C ALA A 78 5.11 2.11 -12.66
N PRO A 79 4.90 0.79 -12.46
CA PRO A 79 3.69 0.10 -12.91
C PRO A 79 2.38 0.62 -12.32
N LEU A 80 2.42 1.34 -11.19
CA LEU A 80 1.21 1.94 -10.62
C LEU A 80 0.69 3.13 -11.43
N LEU A 81 1.43 3.63 -12.43
CA LEU A 81 0.91 4.66 -13.34
C LEU A 81 -0.28 4.15 -14.15
N ASP A 82 -0.27 2.87 -14.50
CA ASP A 82 -1.32 2.20 -15.27
C ASP A 82 -2.44 1.63 -14.40
N SER A 83 -2.43 1.94 -13.10
CA SER A 83 -3.45 1.46 -12.17
C SER A 83 -4.83 2.06 -12.46
N GLU A 84 -5.87 1.36 -12.04
CA GLU A 84 -7.26 1.79 -12.18
C GLU A 84 -7.80 2.38 -10.88
N ASP A 85 -8.71 3.34 -10.98
CA ASP A 85 -9.39 3.89 -9.81
C ASP A 85 -10.47 2.91 -9.30
N ARG A 86 -10.39 2.58 -8.00
CA ARG A 86 -11.39 1.74 -7.31
C ARG A 86 -12.34 2.55 -6.44
N GLY A 87 -12.12 3.87 -6.37
CA GLY A 87 -12.96 4.82 -5.67
C GLY A 87 -12.39 5.25 -4.32
N VAL A 88 -13.23 5.95 -3.57
CA VAL A 88 -12.88 6.58 -2.29
C VAL A 88 -13.76 6.02 -1.18
N ALA A 89 -13.12 5.48 -0.15
CA ALA A 89 -13.78 5.05 1.08
C ALA A 89 -13.78 6.17 2.11
N MET A 90 -14.96 6.54 2.60
CA MET A 90 -15.10 7.51 3.71
C MET A 90 -15.10 6.75 5.03
N VAL A 91 -14.09 6.95 5.86
CA VAL A 91 -13.94 6.23 7.14
C VAL A 91 -13.79 7.16 8.32
N SER A 92 -14.43 6.79 9.43
CA SER A 92 -14.29 7.44 10.73
C SER A 92 -13.37 6.63 11.65
N ASN A 93 -13.01 7.20 12.80
CA ASN A 93 -12.23 6.50 13.82
C ASN A 93 -12.86 5.14 14.18
N GLY A 94 -12.03 4.10 14.22
CA GLY A 94 -12.46 2.72 14.50
C GLY A 94 -12.89 1.92 13.27
N GLN A 95 -12.93 2.53 12.09
CA GLN A 95 -13.16 1.84 10.82
C GLN A 95 -11.85 1.51 10.09
N LEU A 96 -11.97 0.62 9.13
CA LEU A 96 -10.88 -0.11 8.48
C LEU A 96 -11.11 -0.06 6.97
N VAL A 97 -10.06 0.27 6.21
CA VAL A 97 -10.00 0.08 4.74
C VAL A 97 -8.90 -0.92 4.46
N VAL A 98 -9.22 -1.94 3.66
CA VAL A 98 -8.31 -3.04 3.31
C VAL A 98 -8.19 -3.09 1.80
N GLY A 99 -6.95 -3.08 1.31
CA GLY A 99 -6.61 -3.52 -0.03
C GLY A 99 -6.06 -4.95 0.01
N GLY A 100 -5.44 -5.40 -1.08
CA GLY A 100 -4.80 -6.69 -1.15
C GLY A 100 -5.05 -7.38 -2.48
N GLU A 101 -4.80 -8.67 -2.49
CA GLU A 101 -4.99 -9.54 -3.65
C GLU A 101 -6.45 -9.58 -4.08
N VAL A 102 -6.65 -9.49 -5.38
CA VAL A 102 -7.93 -9.64 -6.04
C VAL A 102 -7.83 -10.89 -6.88
N LEU A 103 -8.72 -11.84 -6.61
CA LEU A 103 -8.75 -13.11 -7.32
C LEU A 103 -9.95 -13.16 -8.27
N ASP A 104 -9.72 -13.61 -9.50
CA ASP A 104 -10.77 -14.05 -10.42
C ASP A 104 -10.53 -15.52 -10.76
N GLY A 105 -11.54 -16.37 -10.59
CA GLY A 105 -11.40 -17.82 -10.81
C GLY A 105 -10.36 -18.54 -9.92
N GLY A 106 -9.78 -17.87 -8.92
CA GLY A 106 -8.67 -18.39 -8.11
C GLY A 106 -7.27 -17.97 -8.60
N GLU A 107 -7.20 -17.24 -9.71
CA GLU A 107 -5.99 -16.63 -10.24
C GLU A 107 -5.88 -15.17 -9.77
N LEU A 108 -4.65 -14.67 -9.63
CA LEU A 108 -4.39 -13.31 -9.17
C LEU A 108 -4.63 -12.33 -10.31
N ASP A 109 -5.81 -11.69 -10.31
CA ASP A 109 -6.23 -10.69 -11.30
C ASP A 109 -5.58 -9.32 -11.03
N GLY A 110 -5.41 -8.97 -9.75
CA GLY A 110 -4.84 -7.68 -9.41
C GLY A 110 -4.54 -7.49 -7.93
N PHE A 111 -4.08 -6.29 -7.62
CA PHE A 111 -3.77 -5.87 -6.26
C PHE A 111 -4.33 -4.48 -5.98
N ASP A 112 -5.30 -4.42 -5.06
CA ASP A 112 -5.87 -3.17 -4.57
C ASP A 112 -4.94 -2.56 -3.51
N TYR A 113 -4.55 -1.31 -3.70
CA TYR A 113 -3.65 -0.59 -2.79
C TYR A 113 -4.23 0.76 -2.38
N ILE A 114 -3.79 1.23 -1.22
CA ILE A 114 -4.17 2.56 -0.72
C ILE A 114 -3.33 3.61 -1.44
N ALA A 115 -3.97 4.32 -2.36
CA ALA A 115 -3.33 5.32 -3.19
C ALA A 115 -3.05 6.61 -2.40
N ASP A 116 -4.02 7.08 -1.62
CA ASP A 116 -3.90 8.32 -0.86
C ASP A 116 -4.88 8.37 0.32
N ILE A 117 -4.66 9.29 1.26
CA ILE A 117 -5.56 9.56 2.38
C ILE A 117 -5.64 11.07 2.67
N LYS A 118 -6.86 11.57 2.84
CA LYS A 118 -7.13 12.98 3.16
C LYS A 118 -8.09 13.10 4.34
N ILE A 119 -7.98 14.18 5.10
CA ILE A 119 -8.95 14.51 6.14
C ILE A 119 -10.06 15.35 5.51
N GLU A 120 -11.28 14.85 5.60
CA GLU A 120 -12.52 15.54 5.24
C GLU A 120 -13.25 15.88 6.55
N GLU A 121 -13.26 17.15 6.96
CA GLU A 121 -13.99 17.56 8.16
C GLU A 121 -15.49 17.70 7.88
N VAL A 122 -16.27 16.64 8.12
CA VAL A 122 -17.73 16.76 8.16
C VAL A 122 -18.17 17.15 9.56
N LYS A 123 -18.57 18.42 9.73
CA LYS A 123 -19.26 19.06 10.87
C LYS A 123 -19.16 18.34 12.24
N LYS A 124 -18.62 19.06 13.24
CA LYS A 124 -18.57 18.75 14.70
C LYS A 124 -17.25 18.13 15.21
N GLY A 125 -16.10 18.48 14.62
CA GLY A 125 -14.78 18.18 15.20
C GLY A 125 -14.41 16.70 15.23
N ARG A 126 -15.07 15.87 14.41
CA ARG A 126 -14.64 14.49 14.15
C ARG A 126 -13.98 14.44 12.77
N ASN A 127 -12.79 13.86 12.72
CA ASN A 127 -12.11 13.60 11.47
C ASN A 127 -12.81 12.46 10.75
N VAL A 128 -13.22 12.70 9.51
CA VAL A 128 -13.52 11.65 8.54
C VAL A 128 -12.34 11.62 7.57
N TYR A 129 -11.91 10.43 7.17
CA TYR A 129 -10.83 10.25 6.23
C TYR A 129 -11.40 9.78 4.89
N ALA A 130 -11.03 10.47 3.82
CA ALA A 130 -11.23 10.00 2.46
C ALA A 130 -10.01 9.18 2.07
N VAL A 131 -10.19 7.87 1.92
CA VAL A 131 -9.13 6.92 1.56
C VAL A 131 -9.33 6.51 0.11
N SER A 132 -8.39 6.88 -0.76
CA SER A 132 -8.44 6.53 -2.18
C SER A 132 -7.82 5.15 -2.38
N VAL A 133 -8.50 4.29 -3.14
CA VAL A 133 -8.05 2.94 -3.45
C VAL A 133 -7.88 2.81 -4.96
N ARG A 134 -6.79 2.16 -5.38
CA ARG A 134 -6.49 1.89 -6.79
C ARG A 134 -6.08 0.45 -6.99
N ARG A 135 -6.28 -0.08 -8.19
CA ARG A 135 -5.92 -1.46 -8.57
C ARG A 135 -4.77 -1.46 -9.53
N MET A 136 -3.73 -2.22 -9.20
CA MET A 136 -2.74 -2.63 -10.18
C MET A 136 -3.17 -3.96 -10.78
N GLU A 137 -3.22 -4.07 -12.11
CA GLU A 137 -3.43 -5.35 -12.79
C GLU A 137 -2.22 -6.25 -12.59
N CYS A 138 -2.47 -7.53 -12.30
CA CYS A 138 -1.46 -8.56 -12.30
C CYS A 138 -1.52 -9.24 -13.68
N LYS A 139 -0.81 -8.67 -14.65
CA LYS A 139 -0.65 -9.32 -15.96
C LYS A 139 0.33 -10.47 -15.80
N ASP A 140 -0.11 -11.66 -16.16
CA ASP A 140 0.81 -12.74 -16.47
C ASP A 140 1.62 -12.31 -17.69
N ASP A 141 2.94 -12.12 -17.51
CA ASP A 141 3.84 -12.01 -18.64
C ASP A 141 3.87 -13.39 -19.32
N ASP A 142 2.93 -13.65 -20.23
CA ASP A 142 2.90 -14.84 -21.11
C ASP A 142 4.11 -14.90 -22.07
N SER A 143 5.08 -14.00 -21.95
CA SER A 143 6.21 -13.86 -22.86
C SER A 143 7.45 -14.66 -22.46
N GLU A 144 7.30 -15.90 -22.01
CA GLU A 144 8.38 -16.91 -22.03
C GLU A 144 7.94 -18.25 -22.64
N ASN A 145 7.08 -18.24 -23.68
CA ASN A 145 6.84 -19.45 -24.48
C ASN A 145 6.75 -19.21 -25.99
N SER A 146 7.42 -18.18 -26.50
CA SER A 146 7.56 -17.95 -27.94
C SER A 146 8.97 -17.51 -28.27
N LEU A 147 9.90 -18.46 -28.35
CA LEU A 147 11.07 -18.47 -29.26
C LEU A 147 11.78 -19.83 -29.20
#